data_AF-A0A9Q1CIH6-F1
#
_entry.id   AF-A0A9Q1CIH6-F1
#
_cell.length_a   1.000
_cell.length_b   1.000
_cell.length_c   1.000
_cell.angle_alpha   90.00
_cell.angle_beta   90.00
_cell.angle_gamma   90.00
#
_symmetry.space_group_name_H-M   'P 1'
#
loop_
_entity.id
_entity.type
_entity.pdbx_description
1 polymer ?
#
loop_
_entity_poly.entity_id
_entity_poly.type
_entity_poly.pdbx_seq_one_letter_code
_entity_poly.pdbx_strand_id
1 'polypeptide(L)'
;MRRAELQDLDFKINAEYIPQDFLQKDINTDGRHHLIFATEEMVALLSKSKTWYIDRTFKVMKEPFCQLMTIHSFVRSSDDVKQVPLLFVLMSAHWKDYIKRC
;
A
#
# COMPACT_ATOMS: atom_id res chain seq x y z
N MET A 1 26.64 -5.51 -19.17
CA MET A 1 26.71 -5.78 -17.71
C MET A 1 25.32 -6.26 -17.27
N ARG A 2 25.17 -7.54 -16.91
CA ARG A 2 23.88 -8.08 -16.41
C ARG A 2 23.78 -7.67 -14.94
N ARG A 3 22.73 -6.97 -14.54
CA ARG A 3 22.51 -6.54 -13.14
C ARG A 3 22.47 -7.81 -12.29
N ALA A 4 23.30 -7.90 -11.26
CA ALA A 4 23.26 -9.01 -10.31
C ALA A 4 21.82 -9.18 -9.80
N GLU A 5 21.36 -10.43 -9.65
CA GLU A 5 20.07 -10.70 -9.03
C GLU A 5 20.02 -9.99 -7.68
N LEU A 6 18.96 -9.21 -7.45
CA LEU A 6 18.76 -8.52 -6.19
C LEU A 6 18.60 -9.60 -5.13
N GLN A 7 19.60 -9.76 -4.27
CA GLN A 7 19.47 -10.59 -3.09
C GLN A 7 18.45 -9.92 -2.16
N ASP A 8 17.49 -10.69 -1.67
CA ASP A 8 16.54 -10.23 -0.67
C ASP A 8 17.32 -9.64 0.52
N LEU A 9 16.89 -8.49 1.01
CA LEU A 9 17.46 -7.92 2.22
C LEU A 9 16.92 -8.73 3.40
N ASP A 10 17.80 -9.41 4.13
CA ASP A 10 17.44 -10.18 5.32
C ASP A 10 17.24 -9.23 6.51
N PHE A 11 15.99 -8.82 6.72
CA PHE A 11 15.58 -7.99 7.85
C PHE A 11 14.74 -8.80 8.83
N LYS A 12 15.04 -8.69 10.12
CA LYS A 12 14.15 -9.17 11.18
C LYS A 12 13.03 -8.16 11.39
N ILE A 13 11.81 -8.55 11.03
CA ILE A 13 10.61 -7.78 11.33
C ILE A 13 10.38 -7.83 12.85
N ASN A 14 10.36 -6.67 13.51
CA ASN A 14 9.84 -6.59 14.88
C ASN A 14 8.34 -6.31 14.82
N ALA A 15 7.55 -7.33 15.13
CA ALA A 15 6.09 -7.28 15.11
C ALA A 15 5.49 -6.31 16.14
N GLU A 16 6.23 -5.94 17.20
CA GLU A 16 5.76 -4.98 18.22
C GLU A 16 5.53 -3.58 17.67
N TYR A 17 6.17 -3.23 16.54
CA TYR A 17 5.97 -1.95 15.86
C TYR A 17 4.83 -1.96 14.85
N ILE A 18 4.15 -3.10 14.65
CA ILE A 18 2.98 -3.16 13.78
C ILE A 18 1.75 -2.79 14.64
N PRO A 19 1.06 -1.67 14.34
CA PRO A 19 -0.13 -1.30 15.09
C PRO A 19 -1.19 -2.40 15.01
N GLN A 20 -1.84 -2.70 16.13
CA GLN A 20 -2.82 -3.78 16.20
C GLN A 20 -4.02 -3.55 15.27
N ASP A 21 -4.37 -2.29 15.06
CA ASP A 21 -5.43 -1.79 14.19
C ASP A 21 -4.94 -1.49 12.76
N PHE A 22 -3.72 -1.88 12.40
CA PHE A 22 -3.17 -1.51 11.10
C PHE A 22 -3.94 -2.13 9.92
N LEU A 23 -4.46 -3.36 10.06
CA LEU A 23 -5.39 -3.94 9.09
C LEU A 23 -6.80 -3.38 9.35
N GLN A 24 -7.25 -2.52 8.44
CA GLN A 24 -8.54 -1.84 8.57
C GLN A 24 -9.68 -2.68 8.01
N LYS A 25 -9.44 -3.35 6.87
CA LYS A 25 -10.49 -4.12 6.19
C LYS A 25 -9.94 -5.15 5.22
N ASP A 26 -10.62 -6.28 5.13
CA ASP A 26 -10.54 -7.21 4.00
C ASP A 26 -11.81 -7.06 3.14
N ILE A 27 -11.65 -6.65 1.88
CA ILE A 27 -12.73 -6.57 0.91
C ILE A 27 -12.59 -7.74 -0.06
N ASN A 28 -13.58 -8.63 -0.05
CA ASN A 28 -13.68 -9.73 -1.01
C ASN A 28 -14.71 -9.41 -2.10
N THR A 29 -14.27 -9.43 -3.35
CA THR A 29 -15.13 -9.30 -4.53
C THR A 29 -14.84 -10.45 -5.51
N ASP A 30 -15.81 -11.33 -5.73
CA ASP A 30 -15.69 -12.50 -6.61
C ASP A 30 -14.46 -13.39 -6.28
N GLY A 31 -14.16 -13.59 -4.99
CA GLY A 31 -13.00 -14.38 -4.55
C GLY A 31 -11.67 -13.64 -4.62
N ARG A 32 -11.67 -12.34 -4.90
CA ARG A 32 -10.47 -11.49 -4.95
C ARG A 32 -10.43 -10.57 -3.75
N HIS A 33 -9.31 -10.58 -3.04
CA HIS A 33 -9.12 -9.86 -1.79
C HIS A 33 -8.40 -8.53 -2.01
N HIS A 34 -8.86 -7.51 -1.29
CA HIS A 34 -8.16 -6.25 -1.06
C HIS A 34 -8.01 -6.04 0.44
N LEU A 35 -6.79 -6.24 0.94
CA LEU A 35 -6.46 -5.95 2.32
C LEU A 35 -6.02 -4.50 2.43
N ILE A 36 -6.78 -3.70 3.18
CA ILE A 36 -6.52 -2.28 3.39
C ILE A 36 -5.80 -2.09 4.72
N PHE A 37 -4.66 -1.42 4.67
CA PHE A 37 -3.87 -1.08 5.84
C PHE A 37 -3.68 0.42 5.99
N ALA A 38 -3.95 0.92 7.20
CA ALA A 38 -3.69 2.29 7.64
C ALA A 38 -3.88 2.36 9.16
N THR A 39 -3.31 3.36 9.81
CA THR A 39 -3.73 3.75 11.17
C THR A 39 -4.80 4.83 11.11
N GLU A 40 -5.52 5.06 12.20
CA GLU A 40 -6.49 6.16 12.30
C GLU A 40 -5.84 7.53 11.99
N GLU A 41 -4.60 7.76 12.45
CA GLU A 41 -3.84 8.97 12.17
C GLU A 41 -3.56 9.13 10.68
N MET A 42 -3.18 8.06 9.99
CA MET A 42 -2.92 8.08 8.56
C MET A 42 -4.19 8.43 7.78
N VAL A 43 -5.34 7.84 8.16
CA VAL A 43 -6.64 8.16 7.56
C VAL A 43 -7.06 9.61 7.85
N ALA A 44 -6.83 10.10 9.07
CA ALA A 44 -7.12 11.48 9.44
C ALA A 44 -6.23 12.50 8.71
N LEU A 45 -4.96 12.16 8.44
CA LEU A 45 -4.07 12.97 7.61
C LEU A 45 -4.51 12.95 6.15
N LEU A 46 -4.90 11.77 5.64
CA LEU A 46 -5.38 11.63 4.29
C LEU A 46 -6.62 12.50 4.10
N SER A 47 -7.63 12.40 4.96
CA SER A 47 -8.89 13.16 4.85
C SER A 47 -8.73 14.69 4.88
N LYS A 48 -7.70 15.21 5.56
CA LYS A 48 -7.38 16.64 5.60
C LYS A 48 -6.56 17.13 4.41
N SER A 49 -5.96 16.22 3.65
CA SER A 49 -5.01 16.58 2.61
C SER A 49 -5.72 16.97 1.31
N LYS A 50 -5.27 18.05 0.67
CA LYS A 50 -5.87 18.60 -0.56
C LYS A 50 -5.48 17.85 -1.82
N THR A 51 -4.37 17.12 -1.79
CA THR A 51 -3.82 16.44 -2.96
C THR A 51 -3.30 15.08 -2.55
N TRP A 52 -3.76 14.07 -3.29
CA TRP A 52 -3.30 12.69 -3.18
C TRP A 52 -2.88 12.19 -4.54
N TYR A 53 -2.03 11.18 -4.55
CA TYR A 53 -1.76 10.38 -5.73
C TYR A 53 -1.60 8.92 -5.32
N ILE A 54 -1.76 8.07 -6.31
CA ILE A 54 -1.79 6.63 -6.13
C ILE A 54 -0.60 6.05 -6.88
N ASP A 55 0.23 5.30 -6.16
CA ASP A 55 1.29 4.50 -6.75
C ASP A 55 0.91 3.01 -6.76
N ARG A 56 1.30 2.31 -7.82
CA ARG A 56 1.01 0.88 -8.00
C ARG A 56 2.31 0.15 -8.30
N THR A 57 2.69 -0.74 -7.40
CA THR A 57 3.88 -1.58 -7.54
C THR A 57 3.47 -3.03 -7.82
N PHE A 58 3.97 -3.58 -8.94
CA PHE A 58 3.64 -4.93 -9.42
C PHE A 58 4.79 -5.94 -9.30
N LYS A 59 6.04 -5.46 -9.23
CA LYS A 59 7.23 -6.27 -9.54
C LYS A 59 7.75 -7.12 -8.37
N VAL A 60 7.24 -6.93 -7.15
CA VAL A 60 7.86 -7.46 -5.91
C VAL A 60 6.82 -8.08 -4.96
N MET A 61 5.77 -8.71 -5.51
CA MET A 61 4.71 -9.34 -4.69
C MET A 61 4.85 -10.85 -4.69
N LYS A 62 4.66 -11.48 -3.53
CA LYS A 62 4.60 -12.95 -3.37
C LYS A 62 3.14 -13.40 -3.39
N GLU A 63 2.88 -14.55 -4.01
CA GLU A 63 1.56 -15.19 -3.99
C GLU A 63 1.05 -15.32 -2.54
N PRO A 64 -0.27 -15.10 -2.30
CA PRO A 64 -1.34 -14.95 -3.28
C PRO A 64 -1.56 -13.52 -3.79
N PHE A 65 -0.69 -12.56 -3.45
CA PHE A 65 -0.85 -11.16 -3.83
C PHE A 65 -0.01 -10.82 -5.07
N CYS A 66 -0.59 -10.04 -5.97
CA CYS A 66 0.04 -9.68 -7.25
C CYS A 66 0.25 -8.16 -7.41
N GLN A 67 -0.30 -7.35 -6.50
CA GLN A 67 -0.20 -5.90 -6.59
C GLN A 67 -0.24 -5.25 -5.20
N LEU A 68 0.64 -4.28 -4.97
CA LEU A 68 0.56 -3.33 -3.87
C LEU A 68 0.15 -1.97 -4.45
N MET A 69 -0.97 -1.42 -3.98
CA MET A 69 -1.38 -0.06 -4.26
C MET A 69 -1.17 0.79 -3.01
N THR A 70 -0.66 2.00 -3.18
CA THR A 70 -0.43 2.94 -2.08
C THR A 70 -1.02 4.30 -2.41
N ILE A 71 -1.75 4.88 -1.46
CA ILE A 71 -2.19 6.27 -1.56
C ILE A 71 -1.23 7.09 -0.71
N HIS A 72 -0.69 8.14 -1.33
CA HIS A 72 0.24 9.02 -0.67
C HIS A 72 -0.29 10.45 -0.65
N SER A 73 0.25 11.24 0.27
CA SER A 73 0.04 12.68 0.30
C SER A 73 1.30 13.43 0.70
N PHE A 74 1.21 14.74 0.79
CA PHE A 74 2.28 15.63 1.22
C PHE A 74 1.99 16.12 2.63
N VAL A 75 2.91 15.86 3.54
CA VAL A 75 2.90 16.46 4.88
C VAL A 75 3.90 17.61 4.89
N ARG A 76 3.46 18.78 5.34
CA ARG A 76 4.31 19.96 5.51
C ARG A 76 4.63 20.15 6.98
N SER A 77 5.90 20.39 7.28
CA SER A 77 6.35 20.84 8.59
C SER A 77 7.35 21.98 8.36
N SER A 78 7.02 23.18 8.84
CA SER A 78 7.79 24.41 8.55
C SER A 78 7.99 24.60 7.04
N ASP A 79 9.24 24.62 6.57
CA ASP A 79 9.59 24.78 5.16
C ASP A 79 9.77 23.43 4.42
N ASP A 80 9.72 22.31 5.14
CA ASP A 80 9.88 20.98 4.56
C ASP A 80 8.53 20.41 4.12
N VAL A 81 8.50 19.89 2.89
CA VAL A 81 7.38 19.11 2.35
C VAL A 81 7.86 17.71 2.08
N LYS A 82 7.26 16.73 2.75
CA LYS A 82 7.60 15.31 2.57
C LYS A 82 6.44 14.54 1.99
N GLN A 83 6.82 13.67 1.08
CA GLN A 83 5.97 12.65 0.53
C GLN A 83 5.78 11.53 1.55
N VAL A 84 4.55 11.16 1.89
CA VAL A 84 4.29 10.06 2.82
C VAL A 84 3.18 9.12 2.32
N PRO A 85 3.38 7.79 2.38
CA PRO A 85 2.30 6.84 2.17
C PRO A 85 1.35 6.85 3.37
N LEU A 86 0.05 6.96 3.11
CA LEU A 86 -0.99 7.08 4.13
C LEU A 86 -2.06 5.97 4.03
N LEU A 87 -2.01 5.13 3.00
CA LEU A 87 -2.87 3.97 2.90
C LEU A 87 -2.21 2.93 1.99
N PHE A 88 -2.24 1.67 2.40
CA PHE A 88 -1.72 0.55 1.64
C PHE A 88 -2.86 -0.42 1.30
N VAL A 89 -2.87 -0.94 0.08
CA VAL A 89 -3.83 -1.95 -0.36
C VAL A 89 -3.07 -3.10 -1.00
N LEU A 90 -3.15 -4.26 -0.35
CA LEU A 90 -2.61 -5.51 -0.86
C LEU A 90 -3.71 -6.21 -1.67
N MET A 91 -3.46 -6.44 -2.95
CA MET A 91 -4.47 -6.94 -3.88
C MET A 91 -4.09 -8.33 -4.39
N SER A 92 -5.05 -9.25 -4.41
CA SER A 92 -4.88 -10.61 -4.93
C SER A 92 -5.21 -10.76 -6.41
N ALA A 93 -5.61 -9.67 -7.09
CA ALA A 93 -5.77 -9.64 -8.55
C ALA A 93 -5.35 -8.28 -9.12
N HIS A 94 -5.13 -8.23 -10.43
CA HIS A 94 -4.74 -6.99 -11.10
C HIS A 94 -5.94 -6.10 -11.32
N TRP A 95 -5.74 -4.77 -11.28
CA TRP A 95 -6.83 -3.81 -11.48
C TRP A 95 -7.67 -4.04 -12.76
N LYS A 96 -7.05 -4.56 -13.83
CA LYS A 96 -7.72 -4.88 -15.11
C LYS A 96 -8.75 -5.99 -14.95
N ASP A 97 -8.60 -6.84 -13.94
CA ASP A 97 -9.48 -7.98 -13.69
C ASP A 97 -10.81 -7.52 -13.05
N TYR A 98 -10.86 -6.31 -12.48
CA TYR A 98 -12.04 -5.76 -11.81
C TYR A 98 -12.96 -4.97 -12.75
N ILE A 99 -12.54 -4.71 -14.00
CA ILE A 99 -13.44 -4.15 -15.01
C ILE A 99 -14.34 -5.29 -15.49
N LYS A 100 -15.60 -5.31 -15.05
CA LYS A 100 -16.63 -6.07 -15.76
C LYS A 100 -16.67 -5.53 -17.18
N ARG A 101 -16.28 -6.34 -18.16
CA ARG A 101 -16.64 -6.09 -19.55
C ARG A 101 -18.17 -6.20 -19.61
N CYS A 102 -18.84 -5.06 -19.61
CA CYS A 102 -20.25 -4.98 -20.00
C CYS A 102 -20.40 -5.48 -21.44
#